data_AF-A0AAQ3V801-F1
#
_entry.id   AF-A0AAQ3V801-F1
#
_cell.length_a   1.000
_cell.length_b   1.000
_cell.length_c   1.000
_cell.angle_alpha   90.00
_cell.angle_beta   90.00
_cell.angle_gamma   90.00
#
_symmetry.space_group_name_H-M   'P 1'
#
loop_
_entity.id
_entity.type
_entity.pdbx_description
1 polymer ?
#
loop_
_entity_poly.entity_id
_entity_poly.type
_entity_poly.pdbx_seq_one_letter_code
_entity_poly.pdbx_strand_id
1 'polypeptide(L)'
;MRLEFLPGAAADAQSTGRASRDGQLNRSSSLTGAAVAMLLLSGCASAPMTRGGSLASYDNLTQSDGLLAKSLVRVNKDDVLAAKTIHIVPATFSQGASPTLSQEQRKLVANAIDRSLCVGLSERLQVVALDQPADLTAYARVTQAAPTDEVAAGASKVVGILPTALGAGVPVPVPRLPVGLGSLTVEAEVRDPASRQQAAMIWARGANSFTSSPMVSSAGDAYELASSFSDDFSKLVVTGSTPFGKPPDLPSFDKIGASFGGKPK
;
A
#
# COMPACT_ATOMS: atom_id res chain seq x y z
N MET A 1 73.44 -45.60 -52.11
CA MET A 1 73.11 -46.64 -51.12
C MET A 1 73.67 -46.17 -49.77
N ARG A 2 72.87 -46.32 -48.70
CA ARG A 2 73.07 -45.90 -47.29
C ARG A 2 72.81 -44.42 -46.90
N LEU A 3 71.77 -44.27 -46.06
CA LEU A 3 71.45 -43.17 -45.15
C LEU A 3 72.39 -43.15 -43.94
N GLU A 4 72.57 -41.97 -43.31
CA GLU A 4 72.41 -41.58 -41.87
C GLU A 4 72.67 -40.04 -41.76
N PHE A 5 71.72 -39.16 -41.36
CA PHE A 5 71.39 -38.60 -40.01
C PHE A 5 72.61 -38.02 -39.23
N LEU A 6 72.68 -36.82 -38.63
CA LEU A 6 71.83 -35.77 -37.97
C LEU A 6 72.70 -34.46 -37.89
N PRO A 7 72.43 -33.42 -37.04
CA PRO A 7 71.29 -32.49 -36.91
C PRO A 7 71.75 -31.00 -36.88
N GLY A 8 70.85 -30.02 -36.74
CA GLY A 8 71.26 -28.65 -36.35
C GLY A 8 70.20 -27.54 -36.41
N ALA A 9 69.63 -27.23 -35.23
CA ALA A 9 69.22 -25.93 -34.67
C ALA A 9 68.75 -24.74 -35.55
N ALA A 10 67.58 -24.23 -35.13
CA ALA A 10 67.26 -22.83 -34.78
C ALA A 10 66.96 -21.76 -35.85
N ALA A 11 65.93 -20.98 -35.47
CA ALA A 11 65.67 -19.56 -35.73
C ALA A 11 64.94 -19.13 -37.03
N ASP A 12 63.72 -18.65 -36.76
CA ASP A 12 63.18 -17.35 -37.15
C ASP A 12 62.68 -17.06 -38.58
N ALA A 13 61.38 -16.80 -38.57
CA ALA A 13 60.73 -15.57 -39.03
C ALA A 13 60.26 -15.46 -40.49
N GLN A 14 58.95 -15.19 -40.55
CA GLN A 14 58.19 -14.44 -41.56
C GLN A 14 57.79 -15.18 -42.84
N SER A 15 56.70 -15.96 -42.70
CA SER A 15 55.80 -16.25 -43.81
C SER A 15 54.66 -15.23 -43.85
N THR A 16 54.55 -14.57 -45.00
CA THR A 16 53.33 -13.94 -45.49
C THR A 16 52.21 -14.98 -45.62
N GLY A 17 50.96 -14.59 -45.34
CA GLY A 17 49.83 -15.54 -45.42
C GLY A 17 48.49 -14.92 -45.04
N ARG A 18 47.79 -14.39 -46.05
CA ARG A 18 46.41 -13.91 -46.00
C ARG A 18 45.46 -15.08 -45.71
N ALA A 19 44.63 -15.01 -44.67
CA ALA A 19 43.41 -15.80 -44.57
C ALA A 19 42.34 -15.11 -43.72
N SER A 20 41.27 -14.72 -44.42
CA SER A 20 39.91 -14.47 -43.95
C SER A 20 39.51 -15.24 -42.70
N ARG A 21 38.86 -14.56 -41.74
CA ARG A 21 37.73 -15.11 -40.97
C ARG A 21 36.98 -14.02 -40.19
N ASP A 22 35.70 -13.94 -40.54
CA ASP A 22 34.55 -13.76 -39.67
C ASP A 22 34.39 -12.41 -38.97
N GLY A 23 33.68 -11.53 -39.67
CA GLY A 23 32.84 -10.53 -39.03
C GLY A 23 31.67 -11.22 -38.34
N GLN A 24 31.67 -11.23 -37.01
CA GLN A 24 30.46 -11.35 -36.23
C GLN A 24 30.72 -10.84 -34.81
N LEU A 25 29.68 -10.27 -34.20
CA LEU A 25 29.57 -9.88 -32.78
C LEU A 25 29.98 -8.44 -32.45
N ASN A 26 29.12 -7.48 -32.81
CA ASN A 26 28.74 -6.46 -31.83
C ASN A 26 27.34 -5.90 -32.10
N ARG A 27 26.31 -6.73 -31.91
CA ARG A 27 24.89 -6.29 -32.02
C ARG A 27 23.97 -6.91 -30.96
N SER A 28 24.52 -7.74 -30.07
CA SER A 28 23.78 -8.43 -29.01
C SER A 28 23.75 -7.65 -27.69
N SER A 29 24.61 -6.65 -27.48
CA SER A 29 24.73 -5.95 -26.19
C SER A 29 23.65 -4.88 -25.93
N SER A 30 22.94 -4.44 -26.96
CA SER A 30 21.95 -3.35 -26.84
C SER A 30 20.52 -3.85 -26.57
N LEU A 31 20.22 -5.11 -26.88
CA LEU A 31 18.88 -5.70 -26.70
C LEU A 31 18.70 -6.29 -25.28
N THR A 32 19.77 -6.74 -24.65
CA THR A 32 19.73 -7.31 -23.30
C THR A 32 19.55 -6.25 -22.20
N GLY A 33 20.05 -5.03 -22.42
CA GLY A 33 19.89 -3.92 -21.45
C GLY A 33 18.46 -3.39 -21.36
N ALA A 34 17.73 -3.35 -22.48
CA ALA A 34 16.36 -2.87 -22.52
C ALA A 34 15.36 -3.86 -21.90
N ALA A 35 15.62 -5.18 -22.00
CA ALA A 35 14.73 -6.21 -21.45
C ALA A 35 14.77 -6.28 -19.92
N VAL A 36 15.91 -5.97 -19.28
CA VAL A 36 16.06 -5.98 -17.81
C VAL A 36 15.39 -4.76 -17.16
N ALA A 37 15.37 -3.61 -17.84
CA ALA A 37 14.72 -2.41 -17.33
C ALA A 37 13.18 -2.51 -17.29
N MET A 38 12.56 -3.30 -18.19
CA MET A 38 11.10 -3.47 -18.24
C MET A 38 10.55 -4.44 -17.18
N LEU A 39 11.40 -5.27 -16.57
CA LEU A 39 11.00 -6.24 -15.53
C LEU A 39 10.91 -5.62 -14.12
N LEU A 40 11.31 -4.36 -13.94
CA LEU A 40 11.38 -3.70 -12.63
C LEU A 40 10.17 -2.78 -12.33
N LEU A 41 9.16 -2.70 -13.20
CA LEU A 41 7.97 -1.85 -12.98
C LEU A 41 6.74 -2.59 -12.43
N SER A 42 6.81 -3.89 -12.15
CA SER A 42 5.65 -4.69 -11.70
C SER A 42 5.63 -4.95 -10.18
N GLY A 43 5.73 -3.89 -9.38
CA GLY A 43 5.80 -3.98 -7.92
C GLY A 43 4.62 -3.36 -7.17
N CYS A 44 3.43 -3.25 -7.77
CA CYS A 44 2.24 -2.78 -7.06
C CYS A 44 1.67 -3.94 -6.22
N ALA A 45 1.87 -3.91 -4.90
CA ALA A 45 1.16 -4.80 -3.99
C ALA A 45 -0.35 -4.50 -4.07
N SER A 46 -1.10 -5.38 -4.74
CA SER A 46 -2.55 -5.28 -4.80
C SER A 46 -3.14 -5.92 -3.55
N ALA A 47 -3.85 -5.15 -2.73
CA ALA A 47 -4.73 -5.72 -1.72
C ALA A 47 -5.94 -6.34 -2.43
N PRO A 48 -6.31 -7.60 -2.17
CA PRO A 48 -7.48 -8.19 -2.78
C PRO A 48 -8.74 -7.53 -2.18
N MET A 49 -9.60 -7.01 -3.05
CA MET A 49 -10.87 -6.42 -2.62
C MET A 49 -11.89 -7.56 -2.39
N THR A 50 -11.81 -8.18 -1.22
CA THR A 50 -12.65 -9.32 -0.84
C THR A 50 -13.90 -8.86 -0.07
N ARG A 51 -15.05 -9.47 -0.38
CA ARG A 51 -16.26 -9.36 0.45
C ARG A 51 -16.14 -10.30 1.65
N GLY A 52 -15.99 -9.74 2.84
CA GLY A 52 -15.78 -10.46 4.10
C GLY A 52 -17.05 -10.84 4.85
N GLY A 53 -18.23 -10.54 4.30
CA GLY A 53 -19.53 -10.87 4.86
C GLY A 53 -19.97 -10.01 6.05
N SER A 54 -19.35 -8.84 6.27
CA SER A 54 -19.60 -8.03 7.47
C SER A 54 -20.59 -6.89 7.29
N LEU A 55 -20.85 -6.49 6.04
CA LEU A 55 -21.81 -5.45 5.72
C LEU A 55 -23.25 -5.96 5.84
N ALA A 56 -24.18 -5.11 6.28
CA ALA A 56 -25.61 -5.44 6.30
C ALA A 56 -26.16 -5.77 4.91
N SER A 57 -25.67 -5.09 3.87
CA SER A 57 -25.93 -5.40 2.46
C SER A 57 -24.72 -5.02 1.62
N TYR A 58 -24.57 -5.73 0.49
CA TYR A 58 -23.59 -5.46 -0.56
C TYR A 58 -24.23 -4.84 -1.81
N ASP A 59 -25.55 -4.59 -1.76
CA ASP A 59 -26.32 -4.16 -2.92
C ASP A 59 -26.05 -2.71 -3.25
N ASN A 60 -25.99 -2.41 -4.56
CA ASN A 60 -25.74 -1.08 -5.11
C ASN A 60 -24.40 -0.46 -4.65
N LEU A 61 -23.45 -1.29 -4.22
CA LEU A 61 -22.06 -0.87 -4.11
C LEU A 61 -21.50 -0.59 -5.51
N THR A 62 -20.96 0.61 -5.70
CA THR A 62 -20.39 1.05 -6.97
C THR A 62 -18.89 1.22 -6.85
N GLN A 63 -18.15 0.90 -7.92
CA GLN A 63 -16.70 1.08 -7.94
C GLN A 63 -16.35 2.57 -7.89
N SER A 64 -15.44 2.92 -7.00
CA SER A 64 -14.94 4.27 -6.85
C SER A 64 -13.47 4.24 -6.42
N ASP A 65 -12.57 3.98 -7.35
CA ASP A 65 -11.16 3.85 -7.01
C ASP A 65 -10.48 5.22 -6.82
N GLY A 66 -9.56 5.28 -5.86
CA GLY A 66 -8.57 6.34 -5.76
C GLY A 66 -7.33 6.01 -6.58
N LEU A 67 -6.32 6.89 -6.52
CA LEU A 67 -5.03 6.67 -7.19
C LEU A 67 -4.33 5.39 -6.67
N LEU A 68 -4.49 5.11 -5.37
CA LEU A 68 -3.79 4.01 -4.68
C LEU A 68 -4.75 3.01 -4.03
N ALA A 69 -5.92 3.47 -3.58
CA ALA A 69 -6.93 2.65 -2.96
C ALA A 69 -7.93 2.13 -4.00
N LYS A 70 -8.29 0.86 -3.89
CA LYS A 70 -9.45 0.28 -4.56
C LYS A 70 -10.64 0.36 -3.64
N SER A 71 -11.81 0.74 -4.17
CA SER A 71 -13.00 0.77 -3.34
C SER A 71 -14.31 0.48 -4.06
N LEU A 72 -15.24 -0.06 -3.28
CA LEU A 72 -16.65 -0.15 -3.59
C LEU A 72 -17.41 0.68 -2.56
N VAL A 73 -18.24 1.62 -2.99
CA VAL A 73 -18.96 2.54 -2.09
C VAL A 73 -20.44 2.60 -2.40
N ARG A 74 -21.21 2.85 -1.35
CA ARG A 74 -22.61 3.24 -1.39
C ARG A 74 -22.83 4.30 -0.33
N VAL A 75 -23.63 5.33 -0.63
CA VAL A 75 -24.04 6.31 0.35
C VAL A 75 -25.44 6.83 0.04
N ASN A 76 -26.29 6.89 1.05
CA ASN A 76 -27.53 7.62 1.05
C ASN A 76 -27.25 9.04 1.55
N LYS A 77 -27.01 9.95 0.60
CA LYS A 77 -26.50 11.29 0.88
C LYS A 77 -27.38 12.07 1.85
N ASP A 78 -28.69 12.08 1.63
CA ASP A 78 -29.59 12.92 2.42
C ASP A 78 -29.68 12.42 3.87
N ASP A 79 -29.76 11.10 4.07
CA ASP A 79 -29.83 10.50 5.40
C ASP A 79 -28.51 10.70 6.18
N VAL A 80 -27.34 10.51 5.55
CA VAL A 80 -26.07 10.72 6.26
C VAL A 80 -25.84 12.20 6.58
N LEU A 81 -26.25 13.13 5.72
CA LEU A 81 -26.09 14.57 5.96
C LEU A 81 -27.10 15.13 6.96
N ALA A 82 -28.25 14.48 7.15
CA ALA A 82 -29.23 14.85 8.18
C ALA A 82 -28.77 14.49 9.60
N ALA A 83 -27.91 13.47 9.74
CA ALA A 83 -27.38 13.02 11.03
C ALA A 83 -26.46 14.07 11.70
N LYS A 84 -26.56 14.16 13.02
CA LYS A 84 -25.77 15.05 13.88
C LYS A 84 -24.86 14.30 14.82
N THR A 85 -25.25 13.12 15.29
CA THR A 85 -24.48 12.32 16.25
C THR A 85 -24.09 10.96 15.69
N ILE A 86 -22.97 10.41 16.17
CA ILE A 86 -22.48 9.10 15.74
C ILE A 86 -21.85 8.30 16.88
N HIS A 87 -22.14 6.99 16.89
CA HIS A 87 -21.40 5.98 17.63
C HIS A 87 -20.31 5.37 16.77
N ILE A 88 -19.18 5.02 17.40
CA ILE A 88 -18.14 4.21 16.77
C ILE A 88 -18.05 2.92 17.58
N VAL A 89 -18.50 1.82 16.98
CA VAL A 89 -18.30 0.49 17.57
C VAL A 89 -16.84 0.09 17.33
N PRO A 90 -16.12 -0.41 18.36
CA PRO A 90 -14.71 -0.76 18.22
C PRO A 90 -14.45 -1.66 17.01
N ALA A 91 -13.46 -1.29 16.21
CA ALA A 91 -13.08 -2.02 15.02
C ALA A 91 -12.60 -3.43 15.40
N THR A 92 -12.91 -4.40 14.54
CA THR A 92 -12.54 -5.80 14.78
C THR A 92 -11.98 -6.45 13.53
N PHE A 93 -11.31 -7.59 13.68
CA PHE A 93 -10.92 -8.43 12.55
C PHE A 93 -12.02 -9.46 12.28
N SER A 94 -12.23 -9.86 11.03
CA SER A 94 -13.07 -11.02 10.71
C SER A 94 -12.41 -12.31 11.20
N GLN A 95 -13.24 -13.33 11.43
CA GLN A 95 -12.74 -14.64 11.84
C GLN A 95 -11.83 -15.20 10.74
N GLY A 96 -10.61 -15.59 11.11
CA GLY A 96 -9.62 -16.14 10.16
C GLY A 96 -8.86 -15.10 9.33
N ALA A 97 -9.19 -13.80 9.40
CA ALA A 97 -8.38 -12.77 8.76
C ALA A 97 -6.96 -12.74 9.33
N SER A 98 -5.96 -12.52 8.47
CA SER A 98 -4.58 -12.18 8.84
C SER A 98 -3.94 -13.13 9.87
N PRO A 99 -3.96 -14.47 9.67
CA PRO A 99 -3.53 -15.45 10.68
C PRO A 99 -2.07 -15.26 11.12
N THR A 100 -1.25 -14.59 10.31
CA THR A 100 0.14 -14.27 10.57
C THR A 100 0.35 -13.09 11.53
N LEU A 101 -0.69 -12.28 11.82
CA LEU A 101 -0.61 -11.18 12.77
C LEU A 101 -0.97 -11.63 14.19
N SER A 102 -0.16 -11.23 15.17
CA SER A 102 -0.43 -11.44 16.59
C SER A 102 -1.70 -10.70 17.05
N GLN A 103 -2.24 -11.08 18.21
CA GLN A 103 -3.42 -10.41 18.76
C GLN A 103 -3.13 -8.93 19.11
N GLU A 104 -1.94 -8.64 19.60
CA GLU A 104 -1.46 -7.30 19.93
C GLU A 104 -1.37 -6.44 18.67
N GLN A 105 -0.82 -6.98 17.58
CA GLN A 105 -0.73 -6.29 16.29
C GLN A 105 -2.12 -5.99 15.72
N ARG A 106 -3.06 -6.94 15.81
CA ARG A 106 -4.45 -6.73 15.41
C ARG A 106 -5.11 -5.63 16.24
N LYS A 107 -4.90 -5.63 17.57
CA LYS A 107 -5.41 -4.57 18.45
C LYS A 107 -4.82 -3.20 18.10
N LEU A 108 -3.54 -3.12 17.76
CA LEU A 108 -2.92 -1.87 17.33
C LEU A 108 -3.56 -1.32 16.06
N VAL A 109 -3.78 -2.17 15.04
CA VAL A 109 -4.44 -1.75 13.78
C VAL A 109 -5.90 -1.37 14.03
N ALA A 110 -6.65 -2.15 14.83
CA ALA A 110 -8.04 -1.82 15.17
C ALA A 110 -8.15 -0.49 15.92
N ASN A 111 -7.31 -0.26 16.93
CA ASN A 111 -7.27 1.01 17.66
C ASN A 111 -6.88 2.19 16.77
N ALA A 112 -6.03 1.97 15.77
CA ALA A 112 -5.68 2.99 14.78
C ALA A 112 -6.91 3.38 13.94
N ILE A 113 -7.68 2.39 13.48
CA ILE A 113 -8.94 2.62 12.77
C ILE A 113 -9.88 3.44 13.66
N ASP A 114 -10.11 3.01 14.90
CA ASP A 114 -11.04 3.67 15.84
C ASP A 114 -10.66 5.12 16.11
N ARG A 115 -9.37 5.39 16.38
CA ARG A 115 -8.88 6.75 16.63
C ARG A 115 -9.03 7.63 15.40
N SER A 116 -8.65 7.15 14.22
CA SER A 116 -8.75 7.93 12.99
C SER A 116 -10.20 8.15 12.56
N LEU A 117 -11.10 7.19 12.79
CA LEU A 117 -12.54 7.37 12.57
C LEU A 117 -13.11 8.42 13.53
N CYS A 118 -12.73 8.38 14.81
CA CYS A 118 -13.16 9.39 15.78
C CYS A 118 -12.78 10.80 15.32
N VAL A 119 -11.52 11.01 14.93
CA VAL A 119 -11.04 12.29 14.41
C VAL A 119 -11.78 12.69 13.12
N GLY A 120 -11.85 11.80 12.14
CA GLY A 120 -12.43 12.12 10.83
C GLY A 120 -13.94 12.37 10.88
N LEU A 121 -14.70 11.55 11.61
CA LEU A 121 -16.15 11.72 11.76
C LEU A 121 -16.49 12.95 12.59
N SER A 122 -15.64 13.32 13.56
CA SER A 122 -15.81 14.51 14.39
C SER A 122 -15.72 15.85 13.64
N GLU A 123 -15.30 15.84 12.37
CA GLU A 123 -15.31 17.06 11.55
C GLU A 123 -16.72 17.65 11.40
N ARG A 124 -17.76 16.79 11.41
CA ARG A 124 -19.16 17.21 11.28
C ARG A 124 -20.08 16.61 12.33
N LEU A 125 -19.83 15.37 12.74
CA LEU A 125 -20.72 14.63 13.63
C LEU A 125 -20.21 14.71 15.06
N GLN A 126 -21.10 14.90 16.02
CA GLN A 126 -20.75 14.76 17.43
C GLN A 126 -20.56 13.27 17.74
N VAL A 127 -19.33 12.87 18.11
CA VAL A 127 -19.06 11.50 18.53
C VAL A 127 -19.53 11.34 19.98
N VAL A 128 -20.52 10.47 20.19
CA VAL A 128 -21.11 10.25 21.52
C VAL A 128 -20.75 8.87 22.06
N ALA A 129 -20.81 8.73 23.39
CA ALA A 129 -20.52 7.46 24.06
C ALA A 129 -21.56 6.38 23.69
N LEU A 130 -21.16 5.11 23.69
CA LEU A 130 -21.99 3.99 23.24
C LEU A 130 -23.30 3.78 24.03
N ASP A 131 -23.40 4.36 25.22
CA ASP A 131 -24.57 4.32 26.10
C ASP A 131 -25.56 5.48 25.86
N GLN A 132 -25.21 6.43 24.98
CA GLN A 132 -26.08 7.53 24.58
C GLN A 132 -26.83 7.17 23.29
N PRO A 133 -27.91 7.88 22.92
CA PRO A 133 -28.50 7.70 21.60
C PRO A 133 -27.68 8.43 20.52
N ALA A 134 -27.55 7.82 19.33
CA ALA A 134 -26.93 8.44 18.16
C ALA A 134 -27.76 8.28 16.89
N ASP A 135 -27.67 9.26 15.99
CA ASP A 135 -28.33 9.24 14.68
C ASP A 135 -27.71 8.19 13.75
N LEU A 136 -26.42 7.88 13.93
CA LEU A 136 -25.69 6.87 13.18
C LEU A 136 -24.82 6.01 14.10
N THR A 137 -24.57 4.77 13.70
CA THR A 137 -23.56 3.88 14.31
C THR A 137 -22.62 3.36 13.23
N ALA A 138 -21.33 3.64 13.39
CA ALA A 138 -20.25 3.17 12.53
C ALA A 138 -19.72 1.81 12.97
N TYR A 139 -19.49 0.95 11.98
CA TYR A 139 -18.87 -0.35 12.13
C TYR A 139 -17.71 -0.44 11.14
N ALA A 140 -16.57 -0.95 11.59
CA ALA A 140 -15.42 -1.26 10.74
C ALA A 140 -14.90 -2.67 11.06
N ARG A 141 -14.68 -3.47 10.01
CA ARG A 141 -14.12 -4.81 10.12
C ARG A 141 -12.97 -5.00 9.15
N VAL A 142 -11.81 -5.34 9.69
CA VAL A 142 -10.65 -5.74 8.90
C VAL A 142 -10.88 -7.16 8.39
N THR A 143 -10.94 -7.31 7.07
CA THR A 143 -11.17 -8.60 6.40
C THR A 143 -9.88 -9.24 5.91
N GLN A 144 -8.86 -8.41 5.66
CA GLN A 144 -7.50 -8.85 5.42
C GLN A 144 -6.49 -7.79 5.87
N ALA A 145 -5.37 -8.24 6.41
CA ALA A 145 -4.17 -7.46 6.56
C ALA A 145 -2.95 -8.36 6.32
N ALA A 146 -1.99 -7.91 5.52
CA ALA A 146 -0.73 -8.62 5.33
C ALA A 146 0.40 -7.90 6.10
N PRO A 147 1.24 -8.64 6.84
CA PRO A 147 2.41 -8.06 7.49
C PRO A 147 3.45 -7.60 6.48
N THR A 148 4.26 -6.63 6.89
CA THR A 148 5.52 -6.30 6.22
C THR A 148 6.53 -7.43 6.46
N ASP A 149 7.23 -7.90 5.41
CA ASP A 149 8.31 -8.90 5.58
C ASP A 149 9.54 -8.22 6.20
N GLU A 150 9.75 -8.42 7.50
CA GLU A 150 10.82 -7.78 8.27
C GLU A 150 12.23 -8.18 7.79
N VAL A 151 12.41 -9.43 7.33
CA VAL A 151 13.71 -9.94 6.88
C VAL A 151 14.08 -9.33 5.53
N ALA A 152 13.10 -9.21 4.64
CA ALA A 152 13.34 -8.61 3.33
C ALA A 152 13.45 -7.07 3.37
N ALA A 153 12.72 -6.41 4.28
CA ALA A 153 12.87 -4.97 4.55
C ALA A 153 14.25 -4.63 5.16
N GLY A 154 14.77 -5.50 6.03
CA GLY A 154 16.12 -5.40 6.61
C GLY A 154 17.24 -5.65 5.59
N ALA A 155 17.10 -6.68 4.73
CA ALA A 155 18.07 -6.96 3.67
C ALA A 155 18.16 -5.82 2.63
N SER A 156 17.03 -5.18 2.31
CA SER A 156 16.98 -4.05 1.37
C SER A 156 17.73 -2.81 1.86
N LYS A 157 17.92 -2.64 3.18
CA LYS A 157 18.78 -1.58 3.74
C LYS A 157 20.27 -1.81 3.44
N VAL A 158 20.69 -3.08 3.36
CA VAL A 158 22.10 -3.45 3.13
C VAL A 158 22.43 -3.39 1.64
N VAL A 159 21.47 -3.70 0.76
CA VAL A 159 21.62 -3.57 -0.70
C VAL A 159 21.55 -2.10 -1.17
N GLY A 160 20.95 -1.20 -0.39
CA GLY A 160 20.88 0.24 -0.67
C GLY A 160 22.20 1.02 -0.55
N ILE A 161 23.31 0.34 -0.25
CA ILE A 161 24.64 0.92 -0.17
C ILE A 161 25.49 0.40 -1.34
N LEU A 162 25.08 0.68 -2.59
CA LEU A 162 26.02 0.58 -3.70
C LEU A 162 26.95 1.79 -3.65
N PRO A 163 28.29 1.60 -3.66
CA PRO A 163 29.23 2.69 -3.84
C PRO A 163 29.02 3.29 -5.24
N THR A 164 28.64 4.56 -5.30
CA THR A 164 29.12 5.56 -6.27
C THR A 164 29.66 5.00 -7.60
N ALA A 165 28.79 4.51 -8.48
CA ALA A 165 29.16 4.18 -9.86
C ALA A 165 28.82 5.30 -10.86
N LEU A 166 28.19 6.38 -10.41
CA LEU A 166 27.90 7.58 -11.22
C LEU A 166 28.39 8.80 -10.43
N GLY A 167 29.54 9.35 -10.84
CA GLY A 167 30.30 10.39 -10.14
C GLY A 167 29.63 11.76 -10.06
N ALA A 168 28.44 11.85 -9.46
CA ALA A 168 27.84 13.10 -9.03
C ALA A 168 27.59 13.01 -7.53
N GLY A 169 28.25 13.86 -6.73
CA GLY A 169 28.12 13.96 -5.27
C GLY A 169 26.76 14.47 -4.78
N VAL A 170 25.68 14.10 -5.47
CA VAL A 170 24.30 14.37 -5.09
C VAL A 170 23.73 13.07 -4.52
N PRO A 171 23.22 13.06 -3.28
CA PRO A 171 22.50 11.90 -2.74
C PRO A 171 21.29 11.65 -3.64
N VAL A 172 21.35 10.62 -4.49
CA VAL A 172 20.19 10.19 -5.28
C VAL A 172 19.35 9.29 -4.38
N PRO A 173 18.07 9.60 -4.12
CA PRO A 173 17.19 8.68 -3.41
C PRO A 173 17.03 7.41 -4.26
N VAL A 174 17.67 6.31 -3.85
CA VAL A 174 17.56 5.03 -4.55
C VAL A 174 16.23 4.38 -4.14
N PRO A 175 15.28 4.16 -5.08
CA PRO A 175 14.05 3.43 -4.77
C PRO A 175 14.41 1.97 -4.46
N ARG A 176 14.19 1.54 -3.22
CA ARG A 176 14.39 0.14 -2.81
C ARG A 176 13.35 -0.77 -3.47
N LEU A 177 13.77 -2.00 -3.79
CA LEU A 177 12.88 -3.04 -4.31
C LEU A 177 11.78 -3.34 -3.28
N PRO A 178 10.50 -3.34 -3.68
CA PRO A 178 9.40 -3.63 -2.78
C PRO A 178 9.39 -5.12 -2.44
N VAL A 179 9.84 -5.49 -1.25
CA VAL A 179 9.66 -6.84 -0.71
C VAL A 179 8.92 -6.73 0.62
N GLY A 180 7.75 -7.38 0.69
CA GLY A 180 6.88 -7.37 1.87
C GLY A 180 6.15 -6.06 2.11
N LEU A 181 5.53 -5.44 1.11
CA LEU A 181 4.65 -4.30 1.35
C LEU A 181 3.38 -4.80 2.05
N GLY A 182 3.11 -4.31 3.27
CA GLY A 182 1.88 -4.67 3.99
C GLY A 182 0.63 -4.32 3.17
N SER A 183 -0.52 -4.91 3.50
CA SER A 183 -1.80 -4.54 2.89
C SER A 183 -2.89 -4.46 3.92
N LEU A 184 -3.94 -3.69 3.63
CA LEU A 184 -5.11 -3.60 4.47
C LEU A 184 -6.37 -3.62 3.60
N THR A 185 -7.32 -4.46 3.98
CA THR A 185 -8.68 -4.51 3.43
C THR A 185 -9.67 -4.38 4.58
N VAL A 186 -10.56 -3.39 4.48
CA VAL A 186 -11.56 -3.08 5.50
C VAL A 186 -12.93 -2.99 4.85
N GLU A 187 -13.92 -3.56 5.52
CA GLU A 187 -15.33 -3.31 5.26
C GLU A 187 -15.86 -2.42 6.37
N ALA A 188 -16.55 -1.35 5.99
CA ALA A 188 -17.17 -0.46 6.95
C ALA A 188 -18.52 0.03 6.47
N GLU A 189 -19.38 0.33 7.43
CA GLU A 189 -20.69 0.91 7.19
C GLU A 189 -21.13 1.80 8.35
N VAL A 190 -22.05 2.72 8.04
CA VAL A 190 -22.83 3.42 9.05
C VAL A 190 -24.29 3.01 8.92
N ARG A 191 -24.93 2.77 10.06
CA ARG A 191 -26.34 2.38 10.14
C ARG A 191 -27.13 3.38 10.98
N ASP A 192 -28.39 3.58 10.63
CA ASP A 192 -29.32 4.39 11.42
C ASP A 192 -29.88 3.61 12.64
N PRO A 193 -30.69 4.22 13.53
CA PRO A 193 -31.25 3.52 14.69
C PRO A 193 -32.18 2.36 14.33
N ALA A 194 -32.71 2.33 13.10
CA ALA A 194 -33.49 1.22 12.56
C ALA A 194 -32.59 0.13 11.94
N SER A 195 -31.27 0.20 12.16
CA SER A 195 -30.25 -0.70 11.59
C SER A 195 -30.19 -0.72 10.07
N ARG A 196 -30.72 0.31 9.39
CA ARG A 196 -30.61 0.43 7.93
C ARG A 196 -29.26 1.00 7.57
N GLN A 197 -28.61 0.38 6.58
CA GLN A 197 -27.31 0.83 6.09
C GLN A 197 -27.46 2.15 5.30
N GLN A 198 -26.81 3.20 5.79
CA GLN A 198 -26.84 4.54 5.20
C GLN A 198 -25.58 4.88 4.40
N ALA A 199 -24.43 4.31 4.75
CA ALA A 199 -23.27 4.27 3.87
C ALA A 199 -22.49 2.99 4.08
N ALA A 200 -21.79 2.55 3.05
CA ALA A 200 -20.88 1.41 3.11
C ALA A 200 -19.68 1.61 2.20
N MET A 201 -18.55 1.03 2.61
CA MET A 201 -17.30 1.02 1.88
C MET A 201 -16.62 -0.33 2.05
N ILE A 202 -16.20 -0.92 0.94
CA ILE A 202 -15.13 -1.92 0.92
C ILE A 202 -13.91 -1.18 0.40
N TRP A 203 -12.84 -1.17 1.17
CA TRP A 203 -11.62 -0.43 0.87
C TRP A 203 -10.43 -1.38 0.92
N ALA A 204 -9.57 -1.31 -0.08
CA ALA A 204 -8.38 -2.14 -0.16
C ALA A 204 -7.20 -1.31 -0.68
N ARG A 205 -6.07 -1.36 0.03
CA ARG A 205 -4.83 -0.73 -0.41
C ARG A 205 -3.62 -1.53 0.07
N GLY A 206 -2.61 -1.65 -0.80
CA GLY A 206 -1.27 -2.07 -0.41
C GLY A 206 -0.42 -0.87 -0.02
N ALA A 207 0.50 -1.07 0.92
CA ALA A 207 1.58 -0.12 1.16
C ALA A 207 2.40 0.04 -0.13
N ASN A 208 3.02 1.20 -0.33
CA ASN A 208 3.87 1.41 -1.50
C ASN A 208 5.13 2.18 -1.09
N SER A 209 6.28 1.83 -1.67
CA SER A 209 7.57 2.40 -1.26
C SER A 209 7.76 3.89 -1.61
N PHE A 210 6.79 4.52 -2.28
CA PHE A 210 6.87 5.91 -2.76
C PHE A 210 6.11 6.92 -1.90
N THR A 211 5.02 6.51 -1.24
CA THR A 211 4.14 7.43 -0.48
C THR A 211 4.00 7.07 0.99
N SER A 212 4.37 5.85 1.42
CA SER A 212 4.33 5.48 2.84
C SER A 212 5.69 5.66 3.52
N SER A 213 5.64 6.08 4.79
CA SER A 213 6.85 6.20 5.61
C SER A 213 7.25 4.80 6.09
N PRO A 214 8.50 4.34 5.88
CA PRO A 214 8.90 3.01 6.31
C PRO A 214 8.81 2.88 7.82
N MET A 215 7.85 2.09 8.30
CA MET A 215 7.87 1.61 9.67
C MET A 215 8.59 0.26 9.70
N VAL A 216 9.49 0.08 10.68
CA VAL A 216 10.34 -1.12 10.81
C VAL A 216 9.56 -2.33 11.34
N SER A 217 8.27 -2.17 11.66
CA SER A 217 7.42 -3.19 12.27
C SER A 217 6.53 -3.86 11.23
N SER A 218 6.36 -5.18 11.31
CA SER A 218 5.42 -5.98 10.52
C SER A 218 3.98 -5.44 10.51
N ALA A 219 3.56 -4.69 11.52
CA ALA A 219 2.22 -4.07 11.58
C ALA A 219 2.20 -2.58 11.19
N GLY A 220 3.36 -1.96 10.98
CA GLY A 220 3.48 -0.51 10.79
C GLY A 220 2.82 0.00 9.51
N ASP A 221 2.92 -0.75 8.42
CA ASP A 221 2.26 -0.43 7.15
C ASP A 221 0.74 -0.55 7.26
N ALA A 222 0.22 -1.61 7.91
CA ALA A 222 -1.21 -1.79 8.14
C ALA A 222 -1.78 -0.71 9.07
N TYR A 223 -0.98 -0.25 10.04
CA TYR A 223 -1.33 0.88 10.93
C TYR A 223 -1.42 2.20 10.16
N GLU A 224 -0.48 2.49 9.25
CA GLU A 224 -0.57 3.70 8.40
C GLU A 224 -1.76 3.63 7.43
N LEU A 225 -1.98 2.47 6.82
CA LEU A 225 -3.12 2.21 5.94
C LEU A 225 -4.46 2.34 6.68
N ALA A 226 -4.51 2.02 7.98
CA ALA A 226 -5.71 2.20 8.79
C ALA A 226 -6.13 3.68 8.84
N SER A 227 -5.18 4.61 8.96
CA SER A 227 -5.51 6.04 8.92
C SER A 227 -6.02 6.46 7.54
N SER A 228 -5.38 5.98 6.46
CA SER A 228 -5.84 6.29 5.09
C SER A 228 -7.26 5.79 4.83
N PHE A 229 -7.55 4.55 5.23
CA PHE A 229 -8.90 3.99 5.17
C PHE A 229 -9.90 4.85 5.95
N SER A 230 -9.59 5.16 7.21
CA SER A 230 -10.48 5.91 8.08
C SER A 230 -10.75 7.32 7.56
N ASP A 231 -9.76 7.97 6.94
CA ASP A 231 -9.94 9.27 6.28
C ASP A 231 -10.90 9.20 5.10
N ASP A 232 -10.72 8.22 4.21
CA ASP A 232 -11.58 8.01 3.05
C ASP A 232 -13.02 7.69 3.49
N PHE A 233 -13.20 6.78 4.44
CA PHE A 233 -14.52 6.42 4.96
C PHE A 233 -15.19 7.57 5.69
N SER A 234 -14.45 8.31 6.53
CA SER A 234 -14.99 9.48 7.21
C SER A 234 -15.45 10.54 6.21
N LYS A 235 -14.68 10.80 5.14
CA LYS A 235 -15.06 11.74 4.08
C LYS A 235 -16.31 11.28 3.33
N LEU A 236 -16.48 9.97 3.09
CA LEU A 236 -17.72 9.42 2.53
C LEU A 236 -18.94 9.79 3.38
N VAL A 237 -18.85 9.59 4.70
CA VAL A 237 -19.95 9.82 5.66
C VAL A 237 -20.19 11.32 5.92
N VAL A 238 -19.12 12.09 6.07
CA VAL A 238 -19.19 13.52 6.37
C VAL A 238 -19.71 14.31 5.18
N THR A 239 -19.33 13.95 3.95
CA THR A 239 -19.75 14.69 2.74
C THR A 239 -20.95 14.09 2.02
N GLY A 240 -21.32 12.84 2.34
CA GLY A 240 -22.34 12.10 1.61
C GLY A 240 -21.97 11.83 0.16
N SER A 241 -20.68 11.81 -0.17
CA SER A 241 -20.16 11.62 -1.53
C SER A 241 -18.84 10.86 -1.52
N THR A 242 -18.50 10.21 -2.64
CA THR A 242 -17.23 9.47 -2.73
C THR A 242 -16.02 10.37 -2.38
N PRO A 243 -15.04 9.87 -1.60
CA PRO A 243 -13.82 10.59 -1.29
C PRO A 243 -12.85 10.66 -2.49
N PHE A 244 -13.10 9.87 -3.54
CA PHE A 244 -12.21 9.70 -4.69
C PHE A 244 -12.63 10.54 -5.91
N GLY A 245 -11.69 10.77 -6.83
CA GLY A 245 -11.95 11.47 -8.10
C GLY A 245 -12.08 13.00 -8.01
N LYS A 246 -11.99 13.58 -6.81
CA LYS A 246 -11.89 15.04 -6.59
C LYS A 246 -10.48 15.38 -6.09
N PRO A 247 -9.97 16.59 -6.37
CA PRO A 247 -8.72 17.06 -5.77
C PRO A 247 -8.79 17.00 -4.23
N PRO A 248 -7.67 16.75 -3.54
CA PRO A 248 -7.64 16.62 -2.09
C PRO A 248 -8.14 17.92 -1.44
N ASP A 249 -9.14 17.81 -0.57
CA ASP A 249 -9.62 18.91 0.24
C ASP A 249 -8.62 19.17 1.38
N LEU A 250 -8.38 20.44 1.70
CA LEU A 250 -7.54 20.79 2.85
C LEU A 250 -8.26 20.39 4.14
N PRO A 251 -7.57 19.70 5.08
CA PRO A 251 -8.18 19.31 6.35
C PRO A 251 -8.58 20.55 7.15
N SER A 252 -9.65 20.41 7.94
CA SER A 252 -10.08 21.47 8.85
C SER A 252 -9.05 21.72 9.96
N PHE A 253 -9.01 22.95 10.50
CA PHE A 253 -8.15 23.26 11.65
C PHE A 253 -8.46 22.39 12.87
N ASP A 254 -9.73 22.03 13.06
CA ASP A 254 -10.17 21.12 14.12
C ASP A 254 -9.56 19.73 13.94
N LYS A 255 -9.55 19.19 12.71
CA LYS A 255 -8.91 17.90 12.38
C LYS A 255 -7.41 17.94 12.60
N ILE A 256 -6.74 19.04 12.25
CA ILE A 256 -5.31 19.20 12.52
C ILE A 256 -5.07 19.15 14.04
N GLY A 257 -5.80 19.96 14.82
CA GLY A 257 -5.68 20.00 16.28
C GLY A 257 -5.94 18.63 16.93
N ALA A 258 -7.01 17.95 16.53
CA ALA A 258 -7.37 16.63 17.04
C ALA A 258 -6.33 15.55 16.70
N SER A 259 -5.71 15.62 15.51
CA SER A 259 -4.63 14.71 15.10
C SER A 259 -3.40 14.83 16.01
N PHE A 260 -3.14 16.04 16.54
CA PHE A 260 -2.08 16.32 17.53
C PHE A 260 -2.52 16.13 19.00
N GLY A 261 -3.68 15.51 19.24
CA GLY A 261 -4.17 15.19 20.60
C GLY A 261 -5.07 16.27 21.23
N GLY A 262 -5.52 17.26 20.44
CA GLY A 262 -6.59 18.16 20.83
C GLY A 262 -7.93 17.44 20.99
N LYS A 263 -8.90 18.07 21.66
CA LYS A 263 -10.26 17.52 21.79
C LYS A 263 -11.01 17.64 20.46
N PRO A 264 -11.61 16.55 19.95
CA PRO A 264 -12.56 16.62 18.84
C PRO A 264 -13.86 17.34 19.27
N LYS A 265 -14.65 17.78 18.29
CA LYS A 265 -15.93 18.48 18.48
C LYS A 265 -16.99 17.65 19.18
#